data_AF-A0A497P508-F1
#
_entry.id   AF-A0A497P508-F1
#
_cell.length_a   1.000
_cell.length_b   1.000
_cell.length_c   1.000
_cell.angle_alpha   90.00
_cell.angle_beta   90.00
_cell.angle_gamma   90.00
#
_symmetry.space_group_name_H-M   'P 1'
#
loop_
_entity.id
_entity.type
_entity.pdbx_description
1 polymer ?
#
loop_
_entity_poly.entity_id
_entity_poly.type
_entity_poly.pdbx_seq_one_letter_code
_entity_poly.pdbx_strand_id
1 'polypeptide(L)'
;MDYGCYGTLLSLMETGIVVKALHKQFVKEKMETLVFAGANYEHELPAELLSRFTILRFKPYTFNQFRTIAVKILRDYGIKPRLASYMAMAVYNQLRSRDIRDVVQLARHSLKLSQGKITKRTVNKVLKTLKKYS
;
A
#
# COMPACT_ATOMS: atom_id res chain seq x y z
N MET A 1 4.31 -0.36 20.64
CA MET A 1 4.37 -1.71 20.03
C MET A 1 4.62 -2.69 21.16
N ASP A 2 3.74 -3.68 21.34
CA ASP A 2 3.84 -4.62 22.45
C ASP A 2 4.92 -5.66 22.16
N TYR A 3 5.97 -5.69 22.99
CA TYR A 3 7.11 -6.60 22.83
C TYR A 3 6.69 -8.08 22.90
N GLY A 4 5.54 -8.38 23.50
CA GLY A 4 5.00 -9.75 23.59
C GLY A 4 4.70 -10.40 22.24
N CYS A 5 4.33 -9.62 21.22
CA CYS A 5 4.02 -10.16 19.89
C CYS A 5 5.26 -10.61 19.12
N TYR A 6 6.40 -9.93 19.29
CA TYR A 6 7.62 -10.24 18.54
C TYR A 6 8.27 -11.55 18.96
N GLY A 7 8.25 -11.90 20.25
CA GLY A 7 8.83 -13.16 20.73
C GLY A 7 8.17 -14.39 20.09
N THR A 8 6.85 -14.34 19.92
CA THR A 8 6.10 -15.41 19.26
C THR A 8 6.46 -15.52 17.77
N LEU A 9 6.57 -14.38 17.08
CA LEU A 9 6.90 -14.33 15.66
C LEU A 9 8.35 -14.80 15.41
N LEU A 10 9.29 -14.43 16.27
CA LEU A 10 10.68 -14.90 16.18
C LEU A 10 10.78 -16.42 16.29
N SER A 11 10.10 -17.01 17.29
CA SER A 11 10.08 -18.48 17.47
C SER A 11 9.47 -19.20 16.26
N LEU A 12 8.36 -18.66 15.73
CA LEU A 12 7.71 -19.19 14.53
C LEU A 12 8.63 -19.13 13.31
N MET A 13 9.30 -17.99 13.08
CA MET A 13 10.18 -17.82 11.92
C MET A 13 11.50 -18.61 12.03
N GLU A 14 11.96 -18.92 13.24
CA GLU A 14 13.19 -19.69 13.46
C GLU A 14 12.99 -21.19 13.36
N THR A 15 12.01 -21.67 14.13
CA THR A 15 11.84 -23.10 14.41
C THR A 15 10.53 -23.64 13.89
N GLY A 16 9.62 -22.76 13.47
CA GLY A 16 8.23 -23.10 13.18
C GLY A 16 7.41 -23.41 14.43
N ILE A 17 7.94 -23.21 15.64
CA ILE A 17 7.28 -23.63 16.87
C ILE A 17 6.61 -22.44 17.56
N VAL A 18 5.35 -22.63 17.93
CA VAL A 18 4.61 -21.70 18.79
C VAL A 18 4.25 -22.40 20.09
N VAL A 19 4.51 -21.72 21.21
CA VAL A 19 4.24 -22.24 22.55
C VAL A 19 3.28 -21.31 23.26
N LYS A 20 2.20 -21.90 23.79
CA LYS A 20 1.27 -21.24 24.70
C LYS A 20 1.41 -21.88 26.07
N ALA A 21 1.90 -21.10 27.05
CA ALA A 21 2.04 -21.53 28.44
C ALA A 21 1.21 -20.61 29.34
N LEU A 22 0.05 -21.09 29.78
CA LEU A 22 -0.83 -20.44 30.75
C LEU A 22 -1.04 -21.37 31.95
N HIS A 23 -1.58 -20.84 33.05
CA HIS A 23 -1.94 -21.66 34.21
C HIS A 23 -2.85 -22.82 33.77
N LYS A 24 -2.41 -24.07 34.01
CA LYS A 24 -3.09 -25.33 33.59
C LYS A 24 -3.18 -25.59 32.07
N GLN A 25 -2.56 -24.78 31.22
CA GLN A 25 -2.58 -25.00 29.76
C GLN A 25 -1.18 -24.84 29.17
N PHE A 26 -0.63 -25.94 28.67
CA PHE A 26 0.63 -25.95 27.92
C PHE A 26 0.39 -26.58 26.55
N VAL A 27 0.57 -25.79 25.49
CA VAL A 27 0.39 -26.24 24.10
C VAL A 27 1.64 -25.86 23.32
N LYS A 28 2.22 -26.83 22.63
CA LYS A 28 3.37 -26.66 21.73
C LYS A 28 3.00 -27.23 20.38
N GLU A 29 2.98 -26.38 19.36
CA GLU A 29 2.66 -26.78 17.99
C GLU A 29 3.78 -26.37 17.04
N LYS A 30 4.07 -27.25 16.07
CA LYS A 30 4.98 -26.97 14.96
C LYS A 30 4.15 -26.64 13.73
N MET A 31 4.43 -25.49 13.13
CA MET A 31 3.74 -24.93 11.98
C MET A 31 4.72 -24.73 10.83
N GLU A 32 4.46 -25.37 9.70
CA GLU A 32 5.19 -25.13 8.46
C GLU A 32 4.53 -23.97 7.72
N THR A 33 5.05 -22.76 7.92
CA THR A 33 4.47 -21.53 7.36
C THR A 33 5.53 -20.64 6.73
N LEU A 34 5.12 -19.90 5.70
CA LEU A 34 5.91 -18.86 5.08
C LEU A 34 5.38 -17.49 5.50
N VAL A 35 6.28 -16.63 5.97
CA VAL A 35 5.91 -15.29 6.46
C VAL A 35 6.25 -14.25 5.40
N PHE A 36 5.25 -13.50 4.96
CA PHE A 36 5.40 -12.34 4.07
C PHE A 36 4.98 -11.08 4.81
N ALA A 37 5.83 -10.05 4.78
CA ALA A 37 5.58 -8.78 5.46
C ALA A 37 5.86 -7.59 4.53
N GLY A 38 5.08 -6.52 4.71
CA GLY A 38 5.30 -5.22 4.08
C GLY A 38 5.48 -4.15 5.14
N ALA A 39 6.57 -3.38 5.05
CA ALA A 39 6.88 -2.29 5.96
C ALA A 39 7.19 -1.02 5.16
N ASN A 40 6.71 0.14 5.65
CA ASN A 40 7.06 1.43 5.06
C ASN A 40 8.46 1.87 5.50
N TYR A 41 8.81 1.57 6.75
CA TYR A 41 10.06 1.94 7.38
C TYR A 41 10.62 0.73 8.11
N GLU A 42 11.79 0.25 7.68
CA GLU A 42 12.46 -0.88 8.32
C GLU A 42 13.13 -0.52 9.64
N HIS A 43 13.51 0.75 9.83
CA HIS A 43 14.29 1.19 10.99
C HIS A 43 13.47 1.19 12.29
N GLU A 44 12.15 1.07 12.18
CA GLU A 44 11.26 0.89 13.32
C GLU A 44 11.17 -0.58 13.78
N LEU A 45 11.69 -1.52 12.97
CA LEU A 45 11.69 -2.95 13.28
C LEU A 45 12.98 -3.33 14.04
N PRO A 46 12.89 -4.17 15.09
CA PRO A 46 14.05 -4.70 15.77
C PRO A 46 14.98 -5.46 14.82
N ALA A 47 16.29 -5.36 15.03
CA ALA A 47 17.30 -6.00 14.19
C ALA A 47 17.17 -7.53 14.19
N GLU A 48 16.74 -8.12 15.31
CA GLU A 48 16.50 -9.56 15.46
C GLU A 48 15.42 -10.03 14.49
N LEU A 49 14.35 -9.25 14.32
CA LEU A 49 13.27 -9.58 13.40
C LEU A 49 13.70 -9.39 11.95
N LEU A 50 14.40 -8.31 11.65
CA LEU A 50 14.92 -8.03 10.29
C LEU A 50 15.85 -9.14 9.81
N SER A 51 16.68 -9.71 10.70
CA SER A 51 17.60 -10.79 10.36
C SER A 51 16.92 -12.07 9.84
N ARG A 52 15.62 -12.26 10.13
CA ARG A 52 14.83 -13.42 9.69
C ARG A 52 14.10 -13.21 8.38
N PHE A 53 14.14 -12.00 7.81
CA PHE A 53 13.54 -11.69 6.53
C PHE A 53 14.58 -11.53 5.43
N THR A 54 14.23 -12.00 4.23
CA THR A 54 14.90 -11.52 3.01
C THR A 54 14.28 -10.17 2.63
N ILE A 55 15.05 -9.09 2.73
CA ILE A 55 14.54 -7.72 2.54
C ILE A 55 14.56 -7.35 1.05
N LEU A 56 13.39 -6.98 0.52
CA LEU A 56 13.23 -6.44 -0.83
C LEU A 56 12.86 -4.96 -0.77
N ARG A 57 13.72 -4.10 -1.33
CA ARG A 57 13.49 -2.66 -1.39
C ARG A 57 13.04 -2.25 -2.79
N PHE A 58 11.80 -1.78 -2.88
CA PHE A 58 11.29 -1.24 -4.14
C PHE A 58 11.77 0.20 -4.33
N LYS A 59 12.39 0.46 -5.48
CA LYS A 59 12.74 1.82 -5.88
C LYS A 59 11.47 2.61 -6.21
N PRO A 60 11.45 3.93 -5.91
CA PRO A 60 10.33 4.77 -6.33
C PRO A 60 10.19 4.75 -7.85
N TYR A 61 8.95 4.78 -8.32
CA TYR A 61 8.67 4.78 -9.75
C TYR A 61 9.28 6.01 -10.43
N THR A 62 9.88 5.81 -11.60
CA THR A 62 10.11 6.91 -12.54
C THR A 62 8.77 7.48 -13.01
N PHE A 63 8.76 8.73 -13.46
CA PHE A 63 7.53 9.34 -14.00
C PHE A 63 6.89 8.48 -15.12
N ASN A 64 7.70 7.90 -16.01
CA ASN A 64 7.21 7.07 -17.10
C ASN A 64 6.57 5.76 -16.61
N GLN A 65 7.16 5.12 -15.59
CA GLN A 65 6.58 3.94 -14.95
C GLN A 65 5.30 4.30 -14.22
N PHE A 66 5.32 5.37 -13.42
CA PHE A 66 4.14 5.87 -12.70
C PHE A 66 2.99 6.15 -13.66
N ARG A 67 3.24 6.90 -14.74
CA ARG A 67 2.21 7.22 -15.75
C ARG A 67 1.64 5.97 -16.39
N THR A 68 2.50 5.01 -16.76
CA THR A 68 2.08 3.75 -17.39
C THR A 68 1.17 2.93 -16.47
N ILE A 69 1.57 2.79 -15.20
CA ILE A 69 0.81 2.03 -14.20
C ILE A 69 -0.50 2.76 -13.87
N ALA A 70 -0.44 4.07 -13.65
CA ALA A 70 -1.62 4.90 -13.37
C ALA A 70 -2.65 4.82 -14.50
N VAL A 71 -2.24 4.93 -15.76
CA VAL A 71 -3.13 4.82 -16.91
C VAL A 71 -3.76 3.43 -17.02
N LYS A 72 -3.00 2.37 -16.73
CA LYS A 72 -3.52 0.99 -16.72
C LYS A 72 -4.61 0.84 -15.66
N ILE A 73 -4.33 1.23 -14.42
CA ILE A 73 -5.30 1.16 -13.31
C ILE A 73 -6.56 1.97 -13.62
N LEU A 74 -6.41 3.20 -14.12
CA LEU A 74 -7.55 4.05 -14.46
C LEU A 74 -8.39 3.45 -15.60
N ARG A 75 -7.77 2.72 -16.54
CA ARG A 75 -8.50 1.98 -17.57
C ARG A 75 -9.35 0.85 -16.97
N ASP A 76 -8.86 0.16 -15.94
CA ASP A 76 -9.62 -0.87 -15.22
C ASP A 76 -10.85 -0.25 -14.49
N TYR A 77 -10.77 1.04 -14.15
CA TYR A 77 -11.90 1.85 -13.67
C TYR A 77 -12.85 2.37 -14.77
N GLY A 78 -12.68 1.94 -16.03
CA GLY A 78 -13.51 2.34 -17.17
C GLY A 78 -13.20 3.75 -17.72
N ILE A 79 -12.04 4.33 -17.37
CA ILE A 79 -11.69 5.70 -17.73
C ILE A 79 -11.01 5.73 -19.10
N LYS A 80 -11.45 6.65 -19.96
CA LYS A 80 -10.88 6.83 -21.30
C LYS A 80 -9.37 7.16 -21.22
N PRO A 81 -8.52 6.61 -22.11
CA PRO A 81 -7.06 6.78 -22.04
C PRO A 81 -6.58 8.23 -21.96
N ARG A 82 -7.21 9.14 -22.74
CA ARG A 82 -6.86 10.57 -22.71
C ARG A 82 -7.11 11.20 -21.34
N LEU A 83 -8.21 10.85 -20.69
CA LEU A 83 -8.55 11.36 -19.35
C LEU A 83 -7.67 10.70 -18.28
N ALA A 84 -7.38 9.41 -18.43
CA ALA A 84 -6.47 8.69 -17.55
C ALA A 84 -5.06 9.30 -17.52
N SER A 85 -4.49 9.60 -18.69
CA SER A 85 -3.19 10.29 -18.80
C SER A 85 -3.22 11.68 -18.15
N TYR A 86 -4.32 12.42 -18.32
CA TYR A 86 -4.49 13.72 -17.67
C TYR A 86 -4.51 13.60 -16.14
N MET A 87 -5.24 12.61 -15.59
CA MET A 87 -5.32 12.36 -14.16
C MET A 87 -3.95 11.97 -13.58
N ALA A 88 -3.23 11.07 -14.25
CA ALA A 88 -1.88 10.67 -13.83
C ALA A 88 -0.93 11.88 -13.78
N MET A 89 -0.96 12.74 -14.80
CA MET A 89 -0.12 13.93 -14.85
C MET A 89 -0.55 15.00 -13.82
N ALA A 90 -1.85 15.12 -13.55
CA ALA A 90 -2.37 16.02 -12.53
C ALA A 90 -1.95 15.58 -11.11
N VAL A 91 -2.02 14.29 -10.79
CA VAL A 91 -1.54 13.78 -9.49
C VAL A 91 -0.04 14.03 -9.33
N TYR A 92 0.74 13.68 -10.35
CA TYR A 92 2.20 13.83 -10.27
C TYR A 92 2.65 15.29 -10.17
N ASN A 93 2.08 16.20 -10.97
CA ASN A 93 2.53 17.59 -11.03
C ASN A 93 1.80 18.51 -10.03
N GLN A 94 0.50 18.33 -9.83
CA GLN A 94 -0.32 19.25 -9.02
C GLN A 94 -0.38 18.84 -7.54
N LEU A 95 -0.51 17.54 -7.25
CA LEU A 95 -0.44 17.03 -5.87
C LEU A 95 1.00 16.72 -5.43
N ARG A 96 1.96 16.71 -6.36
CA ARG A 96 3.37 16.33 -6.09
C ARG A 96 3.52 14.94 -5.45
N SER A 97 2.53 14.08 -5.65
CA SER A 97 2.54 12.72 -5.13
C SER A 97 3.02 11.73 -6.18
N ARG A 98 3.89 10.82 -5.75
CA ARG A 98 4.36 9.67 -6.53
C ARG A 98 3.62 8.38 -6.18
N ASP A 99 2.62 8.48 -5.31
CA ASP A 99 1.84 7.34 -4.86
C ASP A 99 0.68 7.07 -5.82
N ILE A 100 0.61 5.81 -6.26
CA ILE A 100 -0.47 5.33 -7.14
C ILE A 100 -1.82 5.35 -6.39
N ARG A 101 -1.80 5.26 -5.05
CA ARG A 101 -3.01 5.31 -4.22
C ARG A 101 -3.77 6.61 -4.39
N ASP A 102 -3.07 7.73 -4.59
CA ASP A 102 -3.73 9.03 -4.80
C ASP A 102 -4.44 9.11 -6.16
N VAL A 103 -3.90 8.43 -7.17
CA VAL A 103 -4.57 8.27 -8.47
C VAL A 103 -5.87 7.48 -8.32
N VAL A 104 -5.83 6.38 -7.56
CA VAL A 104 -7.01 5.55 -7.26
C VAL A 104 -8.03 6.33 -6.45
N GLN A 105 -7.58 7.09 -5.45
CA GLN A 105 -8.45 7.91 -4.61
C GLN A 105 -9.15 9.00 -5.44
N LEU A 106 -8.40 9.69 -6.30
CA LEU A 106 -8.94 10.67 -7.24
C LEU A 106 -10.00 10.04 -8.17
N ALA A 107 -9.75 8.84 -8.68
CA ALA A 107 -10.68 8.11 -9.53
C ALA A 107 -11.97 7.73 -8.79
N ARG A 108 -11.86 7.15 -7.59
CA ARG A 108 -13.00 6.76 -6.74
C ARG A 108 -13.88 7.95 -6.39
N HIS A 109 -13.29 9.06 -5.94
CA HIS A 109 -14.03 10.28 -5.64
C HIS A 109 -14.71 10.86 -6.87
N SER A 110 -14.01 10.86 -8.01
CA SER A 110 -14.58 11.35 -9.28
C SER A 110 -15.75 10.49 -9.75
N LEU A 111 -15.68 9.16 -9.62
CA LEU A 111 -16.76 8.24 -9.96
C LEU A 111 -18.00 8.48 -9.09
N LYS A 112 -17.79 8.63 -7.77
CA LYS A 112 -18.88 8.86 -6.80
C LYS A 112 -19.62 10.18 -7.07
N LEU A 113 -18.88 11.24 -7.42
CA LEU A 113 -19.45 12.55 -7.75
C LEU A 113 -20.20 12.59 -9.08
N SER A 114 -19.81 11.76 -10.05
CA SER A 114 -20.30 11.82 -11.43
C SER A 114 -21.34 10.74 -11.78
N GLN A 115 -21.80 9.93 -10.82
CA GLN A 115 -22.79 8.86 -11.03
C GLN A 115 -22.48 8.00 -12.28
N GLY A 116 -21.19 7.67 -12.50
CA GLY A 116 -20.73 6.81 -13.60
C GLY A 116 -20.18 7.50 -14.86
N LYS A 117 -20.32 8.83 -15.05
CA LYS A 117 -19.71 9.55 -16.20
C LYS A 117 -18.63 10.54 -15.79
N ILE A 118 -17.37 10.09 -15.75
CA ILE A 118 -16.24 10.94 -15.38
C ILE A 118 -15.96 11.98 -16.47
N THR A 119 -16.01 13.26 -16.07
CA THR A 119 -15.68 14.40 -16.92
C THR A 119 -14.47 15.15 -16.35
N LYS A 120 -13.69 15.82 -17.20
CA LYS A 120 -12.53 16.65 -16.79
C LYS A 120 -12.88 17.70 -15.72
N ARG A 121 -14.11 18.25 -15.76
CA ARG A 121 -14.62 19.20 -14.75
C ARG A 121 -14.72 18.57 -13.35
N THR A 122 -15.26 17.36 -13.25
CA THR A 122 -15.38 16.64 -11.98
C THR A 122 -14.01 16.35 -11.38
N VAL A 123 -13.08 15.85 -12.21
CA VAL A 123 -11.69 15.59 -11.81
C VAL A 123 -11.05 16.86 -11.24
N ASN A 124 -11.20 17.99 -11.92
CA ASN A 124 -10.64 19.27 -11.44
C ASN A 124 -11.27 19.74 -10.13
N LYS A 125 -12.56 19.48 -9.89
CA LYS A 125 -13.22 19.80 -8.63
C LYS A 125 -12.62 18.98 -7.48
N VAL A 126 -12.46 17.67 -7.68
CA VAL A 126 -11.83 16.78 -6.70
C VAL A 126 -10.37 17.15 -6.46
N LEU A 127 -9.61 17.44 -7.52
CA LEU A 127 -8.21 17.89 -7.41
C LEU A 127 -8.09 19.16 -6.54
N LYS A 128 -8.97 20.15 -6.74
CA LYS A 128 -8.98 21.36 -5.91
C LYS A 128 -9.29 21.06 -4.45
N THR A 129 -10.23 20.15 -4.18
CA THR A 129 -10.56 19.73 -2.82
C THR A 129 -9.37 19.01 -2.18
N LEU A 130 -8.78 18.02 -2.85
CA LEU A 130 -7.62 17.30 -2.34
C LEU A 130 -6.44 18.23 -2.05
N LYS A 131 -6.18 19.22 -2.91
CA LYS A 131 -5.12 20.21 -2.68
C LYS A 131 -5.39 21.13 -1.48
N LYS A 132 -6.65 21.35 -1.11
CA LYS A 132 -7.01 22.20 0.04
C LYS A 132 -6.81 21.48 1.37
N TYR A 133 -6.97 20.17 1.39
CA TYR A 133 -6.94 19.33 2.59
C TYR A 133 -5.70 18.41 2.66
N SER A 134 -4.73 18.62 1.76
CA SER A 134 -3.42 17.97 1.75
C SER A 134 -2.36 18.93 2.21
#